data_AF-A0A7Z7CX44-F1
#
_entry.id   AF-A0A7Z7CX44-F1
#
_cell.length_a   1.000
_cell.length_b   1.000
_cell.length_c   1.000
_cell.angle_alpha   90.00
_cell.angle_beta   90.00
_cell.angle_gamma   90.00
#
_symmetry.space_group_name_H-M   'P 1'
#
loop_
_entity.id
_entity.type
_entity.pdbx_description
1 polymer ?
#
loop_
_entity_poly.entity_id
_entity_poly.type
_entity_poly.pdbx_seq_one_letter_code
_entity_poly.pdbx_strand_id
1 'polypeptide(L)'
;MDDSGAVAARVPLAARLDVGGLAARSVFDAAAAAARIACGGEPGLDPVRIATAYSSERHLRIDGSQPDAFAPLSGFFRTADGWVRTHGNYPHHAAALREGLGLSAEDGREDVAAVLAGLEAGEASRRIASTGGMCATVRPEDPVLDARLRTAPLVADRRLGDGRPRPLPRPTPAAPLSGIRVLDLTRVIAGPVATRTLALLGADVLRIDPPRMPEIPAQHLDTGHGKRSALLDLASGPGAARFAELLASADVVVLGYRPVALDRLGLAPAALAARRPSVIVGRLSAWGEPDTRGFDSIVQAASGIAMIESTDGETPGVLPAQALDHSAGYLLAAGIIRLLERRSTEGGSWMAETSLRRVAAELLGMPRTAGDVSPASSDPRGHTQSFRVAGHDVVTAAPAVRYVGGPEDYAAPRPWGEDEPAWRG
;
A
#
# COMPACT_ATOMS: atom_id res chain seq x y z
N MET A 1 17.37 19.44 38.39
CA MET A 1 16.99 19.75 37.01
C MET A 1 17.84 18.84 36.17
N ASP A 2 17.36 17.62 35.98
CA ASP A 2 18.03 16.60 35.18
C ASP A 2 17.09 16.36 34.00
N ASP A 3 17.47 16.93 32.86
CA ASP A 3 16.74 16.87 31.60
C ASP A 3 17.09 15.53 30.92
N SER A 4 16.58 14.44 31.49
CA SER A 4 16.55 13.14 30.82
C SER A 4 15.33 13.11 29.89
N GLY A 5 15.37 13.95 28.86
CA GLY A 5 14.46 13.85 27.72
C GLY A 5 14.56 12.44 27.15
N ALA A 6 13.55 11.61 27.43
CA ALA A 6 13.44 10.28 26.85
C ALA A 6 13.51 10.44 25.33
N VAL A 7 14.62 9.98 24.74
CA VAL A 7 14.73 9.81 23.29
C VAL A 7 13.54 8.93 22.90
N ALA A 8 12.55 9.49 22.22
CA ALA A 8 11.41 8.72 21.75
C ALA A 8 11.95 7.48 21.03
N ALA A 9 11.60 6.29 21.53
CA ALA A 9 12.19 5.06 21.05
C ALA A 9 11.99 4.94 19.53
N ARG A 10 13.10 4.76 18.80
CA ARG A 10 13.09 4.68 17.33
C ARG A 10 12.36 3.41 16.89
N VAL A 11 11.57 3.50 15.83
CA VAL A 11 10.93 2.32 15.19
C VAL A 11 12.03 1.38 14.68
N PRO A 12 12.09 0.11 15.13
CA PRO A 12 13.18 -0.83 14.84
C PRO A 12 13.10 -1.42 13.42
N LEU A 13 13.16 -0.56 12.40
CA LEU A 13 13.27 -0.92 10.99
C LEU A 13 14.68 -0.58 10.52
N ALA A 14 15.60 -1.53 10.65
CA ALA A 14 17.01 -1.36 10.33
C ALA A 14 17.23 -1.12 8.82
N ALA A 15 17.74 0.07 8.48
CA ALA A 15 18.09 0.51 7.14
C ALA A 15 19.11 1.66 7.20
N ARG A 16 19.82 1.92 6.10
CA ARG A 16 20.67 3.12 5.98
C ARG A 16 19.82 4.38 5.88
N LEU A 17 18.71 4.31 5.14
CA LEU A 17 17.67 5.33 5.10
C LEU A 17 16.82 5.29 6.38
N ASP A 18 16.24 6.43 6.78
CA ASP A 18 15.42 6.52 7.99
C ASP A 18 13.99 5.97 7.82
N VAL A 19 13.91 4.67 7.54
CA VAL A 19 12.65 3.93 7.38
C VAL A 19 11.82 4.00 8.66
N GLY A 20 12.45 3.92 9.82
CA GLY A 20 11.78 4.03 11.11
C GLY A 20 11.11 5.41 11.32
N GLY A 21 11.80 6.50 10.96
CA GLY A 21 11.23 7.85 11.00
C GLY A 21 10.07 8.04 10.02
N LEU A 22 10.20 7.54 8.78
CA LEU A 22 9.11 7.55 7.79
C LEU A 22 7.89 6.76 8.30
N ALA A 23 8.12 5.58 8.89
CA ALA A 23 7.06 4.74 9.43
C ALA A 23 6.33 5.40 10.59
N ALA A 24 7.08 5.93 11.56
CA ALA A 24 6.52 6.69 12.69
C ALA A 24 5.67 7.86 12.20
N ARG A 25 6.17 8.64 11.24
CA ARG A 25 5.44 9.81 10.72
C ARG A 25 4.16 9.41 9.99
N SER A 26 4.24 8.38 9.13
CA SER A 26 3.09 7.93 8.34
C SER A 26 1.96 7.39 9.23
N VAL A 27 2.31 6.58 10.24
CA VAL A 27 1.34 6.06 11.22
C VAL A 27 0.80 7.18 12.10
N PHE A 28 1.65 8.12 12.53
CA PHE A 28 1.22 9.28 13.32
C PHE A 28 0.19 10.12 12.55
N ASP A 29 0.42 10.41 11.27
CA ASP A 29 -0.52 11.21 10.47
C ASP A 29 -1.89 10.50 10.36
N ALA A 30 -1.93 9.18 10.22
CA ALA A 30 -3.16 8.39 10.23
C ALA A 30 -3.84 8.40 11.61
N ALA A 31 -3.09 8.18 12.68
CA ALA A 31 -3.58 8.23 14.05
C ALA A 31 -4.14 9.61 14.41
N ALA A 32 -3.41 10.68 14.10
CA ALA A 32 -3.82 12.06 14.38
C ALA A 32 -5.07 12.46 13.56
N ALA A 33 -5.18 12.00 12.30
CA ALA A 33 -6.39 12.22 11.52
C ALA A 33 -7.60 11.50 12.14
N ALA A 34 -7.44 10.25 12.57
CA ALA A 34 -8.50 9.49 13.24
C ALA A 34 -8.89 10.11 14.58
N ALA A 35 -7.90 10.48 15.41
CA ALA A 35 -8.11 10.99 16.74
C ALA A 35 -8.84 12.36 16.75
N ARG A 36 -8.58 13.19 15.72
CA ARG A 36 -9.27 14.47 15.52
C ARG A 36 -10.78 14.30 15.31
N ILE A 37 -11.19 13.32 14.51
CA ILE A 37 -12.61 13.04 14.26
C ILE A 37 -13.26 12.16 15.34
N ALA A 38 -12.45 11.56 16.22
CA ALA A 38 -12.84 10.70 17.34
C ALA A 38 -13.23 11.46 18.63
N CYS A 39 -13.57 12.75 18.54
CA CYS A 39 -13.93 13.61 19.68
C CYS A 39 -12.78 13.87 20.69
N GLY A 40 -11.54 14.02 20.20
CA GLY A 40 -10.42 14.53 21.01
C GLY A 40 -9.49 13.47 21.60
N GLY A 41 -9.32 12.33 20.92
CA GLY A 41 -8.28 11.37 21.29
C GLY A 41 -6.88 11.94 21.03
N GLU A 42 -5.91 11.58 21.87
CA GLU A 42 -4.49 11.89 21.64
C GLU A 42 -3.83 10.75 20.83
N PRO A 43 -3.14 11.03 19.71
CA PRO A 43 -2.45 9.99 18.93
C PRO A 43 -1.28 9.40 19.72
N GLY A 44 -1.13 8.08 19.63
CA GLY A 44 -0.06 7.33 20.28
C GLY A 44 0.80 6.57 19.28
N LEU A 45 2.09 6.41 19.59
CA LEU A 45 3.02 5.59 18.81
C LEU A 45 3.60 4.49 19.70
N ASP A 46 3.60 3.26 19.17
CA ASP A 46 4.32 2.13 19.73
C ASP A 46 5.34 1.67 18.69
N PRO A 47 6.64 1.96 18.89
CA PRO A 47 7.66 1.70 17.88
C PRO A 47 7.77 0.24 17.45
N VAL A 48 7.66 -0.70 18.40
CA VAL A 48 7.75 -2.15 18.10
C VAL A 48 6.52 -2.61 17.34
N ARG A 49 5.34 -2.10 17.71
CA ARG A 49 4.10 -2.37 16.98
C ARG A 49 4.12 -1.84 15.56
N ILE A 50 4.66 -0.64 15.35
CA ILE A 50 4.82 -0.05 14.01
C ILE A 50 5.75 -0.91 13.16
N ALA A 51 6.91 -1.32 13.70
CA ALA A 51 7.83 -2.20 12.98
C ALA A 51 7.17 -3.54 12.62
N THR A 52 6.50 -4.18 13.58
CA THR A 52 5.77 -5.45 13.38
C THR A 52 4.71 -5.33 12.30
N ALA A 53 3.98 -4.21 12.26
CA ALA A 53 2.97 -3.95 11.24
C ALA A 53 3.54 -3.59 9.86
N TYR A 54 4.74 -3.02 9.80
CA TYR A 54 5.46 -2.76 8.54
C TYR A 54 6.07 -4.03 7.94
N SER A 55 6.50 -4.98 8.79
CA SER A 55 7.00 -6.29 8.39
C SER A 55 5.96 -7.40 8.58
N SER A 56 4.67 -7.09 8.41
CA SER A 56 3.57 -7.98 8.76
C SER A 56 3.63 -9.32 8.02
N GLU A 57 4.15 -9.35 6.79
CA GLU A 57 4.38 -10.55 6.00
C GLU A 57 5.32 -11.56 6.69
N ARG A 58 6.24 -11.07 7.55
CA ARG A 58 7.17 -11.91 8.30
C ARG A 58 6.52 -12.56 9.52
N HIS A 59 5.44 -11.96 10.00
CA HIS A 59 4.70 -12.40 11.18
C HIS A 59 3.44 -13.20 10.82
N LEU A 60 3.01 -13.16 9.56
CA LEU A 60 1.92 -13.96 9.05
C LEU A 60 2.19 -15.45 9.27
N ARG A 61 1.26 -16.15 9.91
CA ARG A 61 1.24 -17.62 9.99
C ARG A 61 -0.13 -18.12 9.58
N ILE A 62 -0.17 -19.21 8.80
CA ILE A 62 -1.38 -19.95 8.43
C ILE A 62 -1.14 -21.40 8.86
N ASP A 63 -1.95 -21.89 9.80
CA ASP A 63 -1.79 -23.19 10.46
C ASP A 63 -0.34 -23.41 10.96
N GLY A 64 0.23 -22.36 11.57
CA GLY A 64 1.60 -22.34 12.10
C GLY A 64 2.72 -22.15 11.06
N SER A 65 2.41 -22.18 9.75
CA SER A 65 3.40 -22.04 8.68
C SER A 65 3.49 -20.60 8.18
N GLN A 66 4.72 -20.12 7.91
CA GLN A 66 4.93 -18.81 7.30
C GLN A 66 4.86 -18.93 5.77
N PRO A 67 3.97 -18.18 5.08
CA PRO A 67 3.93 -18.17 3.61
C PRO A 67 5.17 -17.52 3.00
N ASP A 68 5.54 -17.95 1.80
CA ASP A 68 6.59 -17.30 1.02
C ASP A 68 6.19 -15.87 0.62
N ALA A 69 7.02 -14.89 0.95
CA ALA A 69 6.76 -13.49 0.65
C ALA A 69 7.06 -13.12 -0.83
N PHE A 70 7.95 -13.85 -1.50
CA PHE A 70 8.40 -13.55 -2.86
C PHE A 70 8.54 -14.80 -3.72
N ALA A 71 8.09 -14.72 -4.96
CA ALA A 71 8.27 -15.79 -5.94
C ALA A 71 9.72 -15.84 -6.47
N PRO A 72 10.21 -17.00 -6.97
CA PRO A 72 11.60 -17.17 -7.40
C PRO A 72 12.11 -16.15 -8.43
N LEU A 73 11.23 -15.68 -9.31
CA LEU A 73 11.55 -14.72 -10.36
C LEU A 73 11.43 -13.25 -9.94
N SER A 74 11.12 -12.99 -8.66
CA SER A 74 11.14 -11.66 -8.06
C SER A 74 12.48 -11.42 -7.37
N GLY A 75 13.45 -10.84 -8.06
CA GLY A 75 14.69 -10.42 -7.40
C GLY A 75 15.51 -9.41 -8.20
N PHE A 76 16.68 -9.09 -7.64
CA PHE A 76 17.73 -8.45 -8.41
C PHE A 76 18.46 -9.50 -9.27
N PHE A 77 18.82 -9.09 -10.47
CA PHE A 77 19.59 -9.87 -11.43
C PHE A 77 20.68 -9.00 -12.02
N ARG A 78 21.90 -9.56 -12.08
CA ARG A 78 23.04 -8.89 -12.69
C ARG A 78 22.85 -8.84 -14.20
N THR A 79 23.25 -7.73 -14.78
CA THR A 79 23.24 -7.45 -16.22
C THR A 79 24.65 -7.05 -16.66
N ALA A 80 24.89 -6.92 -17.97
CA ALA A 80 26.21 -6.64 -18.52
C ALA A 80 26.84 -5.33 -18.00
N ASP A 81 26.00 -4.34 -17.66
CA ASP A 81 26.39 -2.97 -17.28
C ASP A 81 25.83 -2.54 -15.91
N GLY A 82 25.22 -3.45 -15.14
CA GLY A 82 24.63 -3.11 -13.85
C GLY A 82 23.66 -4.17 -13.33
N TRP A 83 22.50 -3.73 -12.84
CA TRP A 83 21.47 -4.60 -12.29
C TRP A 83 20.07 -4.21 -12.77
N VAL A 84 19.18 -5.20 -12.79
CA VAL A 84 17.73 -5.00 -12.91
C VAL A 84 17.00 -5.59 -11.72
N ARG A 85 15.84 -5.02 -11.38
CA ARG A 85 14.87 -5.57 -10.44
C ARG A 85 13.64 -6.03 -11.20
N THR A 86 13.37 -7.33 -11.15
CA THR A 86 12.17 -7.93 -11.75
C THR A 86 11.07 -8.10 -10.71
N HIS A 87 9.82 -8.23 -11.14
CA HIS A 87 8.71 -8.59 -10.26
C HIS A 87 7.88 -9.72 -10.87
N GLY A 88 8.05 -10.93 -10.34
CA GLY A 88 7.41 -12.17 -10.78
C GLY A 88 6.48 -12.81 -9.74
N ASN A 89 6.00 -12.06 -8.74
CA ASN A 89 5.18 -12.61 -7.64
C ASN A 89 3.83 -13.18 -8.11
N TYR A 90 3.33 -12.73 -9.26
CA TYR A 90 2.10 -13.26 -9.86
C TYR A 90 2.44 -14.16 -11.05
N PRO A 91 1.73 -15.29 -11.26
CA PRO A 91 2.01 -16.21 -12.36
C PRO A 91 2.06 -15.55 -13.75
N HIS A 92 1.16 -14.60 -14.01
CA HIS A 92 1.13 -13.87 -15.29
C HIS A 92 2.31 -12.90 -15.45
N HIS A 93 2.85 -12.34 -14.36
CA HIS A 93 4.08 -11.53 -14.44
C HIS A 93 5.31 -12.41 -14.67
N ALA A 94 5.38 -13.58 -14.03
CA ALA A 94 6.44 -14.56 -14.24
C ALA A 94 6.45 -15.08 -15.68
N ALA A 95 5.27 -15.37 -16.24
CA ALA A 95 5.11 -15.79 -17.63
C ALA A 95 5.56 -14.69 -18.60
N ALA A 96 5.09 -13.45 -18.41
CA ALA A 96 5.48 -12.32 -19.25
C ALA A 96 6.99 -12.03 -19.19
N LEU A 97 7.59 -12.17 -18.00
CA LEU A 97 9.04 -12.04 -17.83
C LEU A 97 9.79 -13.07 -18.66
N ARG A 98 9.41 -14.35 -18.59
CA ARG A 98 10.03 -15.43 -19.38
C ARG A 98 9.87 -15.19 -20.86
N GLU A 99 8.67 -14.84 -21.31
CA GLU A 99 8.38 -14.50 -22.70
C GLU A 99 9.29 -13.37 -23.20
N GLY A 100 9.44 -12.29 -22.42
CA GLY A 100 10.30 -11.16 -22.77
C GLY A 100 11.79 -11.52 -22.85
N LEU A 101 12.21 -12.58 -22.17
CA LEU A 101 13.58 -13.10 -22.21
C LEU A 101 13.77 -14.25 -23.21
N GLY A 102 12.71 -14.68 -23.91
CA GLY A 102 12.76 -15.83 -24.83
C GLY A 102 12.91 -17.16 -24.11
N LEU A 103 12.47 -17.25 -22.86
CA LEU A 103 12.56 -18.43 -22.00
C LEU A 103 11.25 -19.22 -21.99
N SER A 104 11.37 -20.53 -21.75
CA SER A 104 10.29 -21.48 -21.59
C SER A 104 9.58 -21.33 -20.24
N ALA A 105 8.43 -21.99 -20.06
CA ALA A 105 7.71 -22.00 -18.78
C ALA A 105 8.44 -22.77 -17.67
N GLU A 106 9.29 -23.73 -18.05
CA GLU A 106 10.07 -24.58 -17.14
C GLU A 106 11.32 -23.86 -16.64
N ASP A 107 11.79 -22.85 -17.37
CA ASP A 107 13.00 -22.10 -17.07
C ASP A 107 12.87 -21.36 -15.73
N GLY A 108 13.90 -21.55 -14.90
CA GLY A 108 13.96 -21.13 -13.52
C GLY A 108 14.70 -19.82 -13.33
N ARG A 109 15.05 -19.54 -12.06
CA ARG A 109 15.78 -18.33 -11.67
C ARG A 109 17.18 -18.28 -12.30
N GLU A 110 17.85 -19.43 -12.43
CA GLU A 110 19.20 -19.52 -12.97
C GLU A 110 19.24 -19.22 -14.47
N ASP A 111 18.28 -19.74 -15.24
CA ASP A 111 18.15 -19.45 -16.67
C ASP A 111 17.86 -17.96 -16.93
N VAL A 112 16.97 -17.38 -16.13
CA VAL A 112 16.69 -15.93 -16.14
C VAL A 112 17.97 -15.14 -15.84
N ALA A 113 18.75 -15.55 -14.84
CA ALA A 113 20.00 -14.90 -14.51
C ALA A 113 21.04 -15.00 -15.64
N ALA A 114 21.15 -16.17 -16.28
CA ALA A 114 22.08 -16.39 -17.38
C ALA A 114 21.77 -15.49 -18.60
N VAL A 115 20.49 -15.37 -18.98
CA VAL A 115 20.08 -14.46 -20.07
C VAL A 115 20.32 -13.01 -19.70
N LEU A 116 19.92 -12.59 -18.49
CA LEU A 116 20.06 -11.20 -18.06
C LEU A 116 21.52 -10.76 -17.96
N ALA A 117 22.42 -11.63 -17.54
CA ALA A 117 23.86 -11.33 -17.45
C ALA A 117 24.48 -10.91 -18.80
N GLY A 118 23.91 -11.35 -19.93
CA GLY A 118 24.36 -10.99 -21.27
C GLY A 118 23.69 -9.74 -21.87
N LEU A 119 22.73 -9.11 -21.17
CA LEU A 119 22.00 -7.95 -21.68
C LEU A 119 22.40 -6.68 -20.92
N GLU A 120 22.37 -5.53 -21.57
CA GLU A 120 22.36 -4.24 -20.88
C GLU A 120 21.06 -4.07 -20.08
N ALA A 121 21.12 -3.45 -18.92
CA ALA A 121 20.00 -3.30 -17.99
C ALA A 121 18.80 -2.57 -18.64
N GLY A 122 19.08 -1.56 -19.47
CA GLY A 122 18.05 -0.85 -20.23
C GLY A 122 17.37 -1.74 -21.27
N GLU A 123 18.12 -2.61 -21.92
CA GLU A 123 17.58 -3.55 -22.91
C GLU A 123 16.76 -4.65 -22.24
N ALA A 124 17.27 -5.24 -21.15
CA ALA A 124 16.52 -6.21 -20.34
C ALA A 124 15.17 -5.64 -19.86
N SER A 125 15.15 -4.41 -19.34
CA SER A 125 13.92 -3.75 -18.90
C SER A 125 12.94 -3.54 -20.06
N ARG A 126 13.40 -3.08 -21.23
CA ARG A 126 12.54 -2.90 -22.42
C ARG A 126 11.95 -4.22 -22.92
N ARG A 127 12.78 -5.27 -23.03
CA ARG A 127 12.34 -6.60 -23.48
C ARG A 127 11.24 -7.16 -22.58
N ILE A 128 11.48 -7.18 -21.27
CA ILE A 128 10.49 -7.66 -20.28
C ILE A 128 9.23 -6.80 -20.28
N ALA A 129 9.36 -5.47 -20.41
CA ALA A 129 8.20 -4.58 -20.44
C ALA A 129 7.35 -4.77 -21.71
N SER A 130 7.96 -5.13 -22.85
CA SER A 130 7.25 -5.31 -24.13
C SER A 130 6.21 -6.43 -24.13
N THR A 131 6.40 -7.44 -23.27
CA THR A 131 5.48 -8.56 -23.05
C THR A 131 4.56 -8.33 -21.84
N GLY A 132 4.60 -7.14 -21.24
CA GLY A 132 3.82 -6.80 -20.04
C GLY A 132 4.43 -7.28 -18.73
N GLY A 133 5.66 -7.81 -18.76
CA GLY A 133 6.43 -8.13 -17.56
C GLY A 133 6.90 -6.89 -16.81
N MET A 134 7.30 -7.08 -15.56
CA MET A 134 7.69 -6.00 -14.67
C MET A 134 9.19 -6.05 -14.39
N CYS A 135 9.91 -5.03 -14.86
CA CYS A 135 11.35 -4.91 -14.71
C CYS A 135 11.77 -3.43 -14.70
N ALA A 136 12.59 -3.03 -13.72
CA ALA A 136 13.26 -1.75 -13.72
C ALA A 136 14.78 -1.91 -13.64
N THR A 137 15.49 -1.07 -14.38
CA THR A 137 16.92 -0.84 -14.17
C THR A 137 17.16 -0.30 -12.75
N VAL A 138 18.16 -0.85 -12.06
CA VAL A 138 18.66 -0.28 -10.81
C VAL A 138 19.42 0.99 -11.16
N ARG A 139 19.02 2.11 -10.56
CA ARG A 139 19.60 3.43 -10.81
C ARG A 139 20.27 3.98 -9.56
N PRO A 140 21.29 4.84 -9.69
CA PRO A 140 21.76 5.64 -8.58
C PRO A 140 20.67 6.64 -8.15
N GLU A 141 20.89 7.27 -7.00
CA GLU A 141 20.07 8.38 -6.52
C GLU A 141 20.15 9.58 -7.49
N ASP A 142 19.03 10.30 -7.65
CA ASP A 142 18.97 11.58 -8.36
C ASP A 142 18.45 12.67 -7.40
N PRO A 143 19.35 13.35 -6.66
CA PRO A 143 18.97 14.33 -5.65
C PRO A 143 18.18 15.52 -6.22
N VAL A 144 18.40 15.87 -7.49
CA VAL A 144 17.71 17.00 -8.15
C VAL A 144 16.25 16.61 -8.43
N LEU A 145 16.03 15.42 -8.99
CA LEU A 145 14.69 14.88 -9.20
C LEU A 145 13.95 14.70 -7.86
N ASP A 146 14.61 14.13 -6.86
CA ASP A 146 14.02 13.90 -5.55
C ASP A 146 13.64 15.20 -4.83
N ALA A 147 14.51 16.21 -4.88
CA ALA A 147 14.21 17.54 -4.34
C ALA A 147 12.99 18.17 -5.04
N ARG A 148 12.90 18.04 -6.38
CA ARG A 148 11.74 18.52 -7.14
C ARG A 148 10.46 17.80 -6.72
N LEU A 149 10.49 16.48 -6.59
CA LEU A 149 9.32 15.69 -6.16
C LEU A 149 8.87 16.04 -4.74
N ARG A 150 9.81 16.33 -3.83
CA ARG A 150 9.50 16.75 -2.46
C ARG A 150 8.79 18.11 -2.35
N THR A 151 8.83 18.94 -3.39
CA THR A 151 8.06 20.21 -3.39
C THR A 151 6.54 20.00 -3.39
N ALA A 152 6.08 18.84 -3.88
CA ALA A 152 4.67 18.46 -3.77
C ALA A 152 4.38 17.89 -2.37
N PRO A 153 3.15 18.05 -1.84
CA PRO A 153 2.76 17.42 -0.58
C PRO A 153 2.86 15.90 -0.67
N LEU A 154 3.10 15.23 0.46
CA LEU A 154 3.10 13.76 0.54
C LEU A 154 1.76 13.14 0.12
N VAL A 155 0.67 13.83 0.45
CA VAL A 155 -0.67 13.53 -0.04
C VAL A 155 -1.25 14.82 -0.59
N ALA A 156 -1.43 14.88 -1.91
CA ALA A 156 -2.08 16.00 -2.57
C ALA A 156 -3.60 15.88 -2.39
N ASP A 157 -4.26 17.00 -2.11
CA ASP A 157 -5.72 17.10 -2.18
C ASP A 157 -6.18 17.91 -3.39
N ARG A 158 -7.38 17.59 -3.89
CA ARG A 158 -8.00 18.32 -5.00
C ARG A 158 -9.51 18.28 -4.90
N ARG A 159 -10.18 19.42 -5.11
CA ARG A 159 -11.63 19.45 -5.29
C ARG A 159 -11.99 18.90 -6.68
N LEU A 160 -12.90 17.93 -6.73
CA LEU A 160 -13.36 17.28 -7.96
C LEU A 160 -14.67 17.87 -8.49
N GLY A 161 -15.48 18.46 -7.61
CA GLY A 161 -16.77 19.03 -7.97
C GLY A 161 -17.54 19.52 -6.75
N ASP A 162 -18.72 20.06 -7.01
CA ASP A 162 -19.62 20.53 -5.97
C ASP A 162 -20.40 19.38 -5.34
N GLY A 163 -20.96 19.65 -4.17
CA GLY A 163 -21.74 18.70 -3.39
C GLY A 163 -22.13 19.32 -2.05
N ARG A 164 -23.27 18.92 -1.50
CA ARG A 164 -23.69 19.41 -0.18
C ARG A 164 -22.73 18.91 0.91
N PRO A 165 -22.53 19.68 1.99
CA PRO A 165 -21.91 19.17 3.21
C PRO A 165 -22.60 17.89 3.69
N ARG A 166 -21.79 16.92 4.14
CA ARG A 166 -22.27 15.63 4.65
C ARG A 166 -21.60 15.31 5.99
N PRO A 167 -22.29 15.56 7.12
CA PRO A 167 -21.77 15.29 8.45
C PRO A 167 -21.25 13.86 8.61
N LEU A 168 -20.21 13.68 9.42
CA LEU A 168 -19.77 12.36 9.85
C LEU A 168 -20.86 11.72 10.73
N PRO A 169 -21.28 10.47 10.46
CA PRO A 169 -22.32 9.83 11.26
C PRO A 169 -21.76 9.34 12.61
N ARG A 170 -22.14 10.02 13.70
CA ARG A 170 -21.98 9.56 15.11
C ARG A 170 -20.60 8.93 15.42
N PRO A 171 -19.49 9.67 15.26
CA PRO A 171 -18.17 9.16 15.62
C PRO A 171 -18.11 8.83 17.12
N THR A 172 -17.52 7.69 17.45
CA THR A 172 -17.10 7.35 18.81
C THR A 172 -15.58 7.19 18.83
N PRO A 173 -14.91 7.29 20.00
CA PRO A 173 -13.49 7.03 20.09
C PRO A 173 -13.08 5.69 19.48
N ALA A 174 -13.85 4.63 19.74
CA ALA A 174 -13.54 3.28 19.24
C ALA A 174 -13.87 3.05 17.75
N ALA A 175 -14.73 3.89 17.15
CA ALA A 175 -15.18 3.73 15.76
C ALA A 175 -15.50 5.09 15.10
N PRO A 176 -14.49 5.95 14.86
CA PRO A 176 -14.72 7.30 14.35
C PRO A 176 -15.25 7.36 12.92
N LEU A 177 -15.11 6.28 12.15
CA LEU A 177 -15.66 6.14 10.79
C LEU A 177 -16.91 5.25 10.75
N SER A 178 -17.55 4.99 11.89
CA SER A 178 -18.81 4.26 11.93
C SER A 178 -19.83 4.89 10.97
N GLY A 179 -20.47 4.07 10.12
CA GLY A 179 -21.44 4.52 9.13
C GLY A 179 -20.85 5.07 7.83
N ILE A 180 -19.52 5.18 7.69
CA ILE A 180 -18.86 5.52 6.43
C ILE A 180 -18.75 4.28 5.55
N ARG A 181 -19.17 4.38 4.28
CA ARG A 181 -19.07 3.30 3.29
C ARG A 181 -17.92 3.53 2.31
N VAL A 182 -17.04 2.54 2.18
CA VAL A 182 -15.82 2.62 1.36
C VAL A 182 -15.82 1.52 0.31
N LEU A 183 -15.75 1.92 -0.96
CA LEU A 183 -15.44 0.99 -2.07
C LEU A 183 -13.93 0.92 -2.25
N ASP A 184 -13.37 -0.26 -2.04
CA ASP A 184 -11.94 -0.56 -2.21
C ASP A 184 -11.72 -1.22 -3.58
N LEU A 185 -11.20 -0.45 -4.54
CA LEU A 185 -10.72 -0.93 -5.84
C LEU A 185 -9.19 -0.90 -5.88
N THR A 186 -8.57 -1.42 -4.83
CA THR A 186 -7.12 -1.54 -4.70
C THR A 186 -6.69 -2.99 -4.59
N ARG A 187 -5.41 -3.25 -4.84
CA ARG A 187 -4.77 -4.56 -4.71
C ARG A 187 -3.38 -4.38 -4.11
N VAL A 188 -2.68 -5.50 -3.92
CA VAL A 188 -1.30 -5.50 -3.44
C VAL A 188 -1.22 -5.09 -1.95
N ILE A 189 -0.49 -4.02 -1.59
CA ILE A 189 -0.23 -3.65 -0.19
C ILE A 189 -0.72 -2.23 0.12
N ALA A 190 -0.23 -1.19 -0.57
CA ALA A 190 -0.47 0.19 -0.15
C ALA A 190 -1.96 0.58 -0.07
N GLY A 191 -2.75 0.27 -1.09
CA GLY A 191 -4.20 0.49 -1.08
C GLY A 191 -4.89 -0.33 0.03
N PRO A 192 -4.63 -1.65 0.12
CA PRO A 192 -5.16 -2.47 1.19
C PRO A 192 -4.77 -2.04 2.61
N VAL A 193 -3.57 -1.48 2.81
CA VAL A 193 -3.15 -0.84 4.07
C VAL A 193 -4.03 0.37 4.37
N ALA A 194 -4.25 1.25 3.39
CA ALA A 194 -5.15 2.39 3.57
C ALA A 194 -6.56 1.94 3.96
N THR A 195 -7.13 0.98 3.24
CA THR A 195 -8.53 0.57 3.44
C THR A 195 -8.72 -0.31 4.67
N ARG A 196 -7.73 -1.11 5.09
CA ARG A 196 -7.79 -1.82 6.39
C ARG A 196 -7.69 -0.86 7.56
N THR A 197 -6.98 0.26 7.41
CA THR A 197 -6.98 1.33 8.41
C THR A 197 -8.34 2.01 8.50
N LEU A 198 -9.02 2.25 7.38
CA LEU A 198 -10.39 2.78 7.41
C LEU A 198 -11.37 1.78 8.06
N ALA A 199 -11.21 0.48 7.78
CA ALA A 199 -12.02 -0.59 8.38
C ALA A 199 -11.80 -0.72 9.89
N LEU A 200 -10.53 -0.67 10.34
CA LEU A 200 -10.15 -0.63 11.76
C LEU A 200 -10.90 0.47 12.51
N LEU A 201 -11.02 1.64 11.87
CA LEU A 201 -11.70 2.82 12.43
C LEU A 201 -13.24 2.76 12.31
N GLY A 202 -13.80 1.64 11.88
CA GLY A 202 -15.24 1.37 11.87
C GLY A 202 -15.97 1.60 10.55
N ALA A 203 -15.27 1.90 9.46
CA ALA A 203 -15.90 2.03 8.14
C ALA A 203 -16.39 0.66 7.61
N ASP A 204 -17.53 0.64 6.90
CA ASP A 204 -17.95 -0.53 6.10
C ASP A 204 -17.18 -0.53 4.78
N VAL A 205 -16.12 -1.33 4.74
CA VAL A 205 -15.23 -1.43 3.57
C VAL A 205 -15.60 -2.66 2.76
N LEU A 206 -16.03 -2.42 1.51
CA LEU A 206 -16.30 -3.45 0.52
C LEU A 206 -15.25 -3.36 -0.59
N ARG A 207 -14.37 -4.35 -0.64
CA ARG A 207 -13.41 -4.53 -1.72
C ARG A 207 -14.07 -5.23 -2.90
N ILE A 208 -13.83 -4.68 -4.09
CA ILE A 208 -14.33 -5.20 -5.36
C ILE A 208 -13.14 -5.55 -6.26
N ASP A 209 -13.02 -6.83 -6.61
CA ASP A 209 -12.02 -7.33 -7.53
C ASP A 209 -12.62 -7.89 -8.82
N PRO A 210 -11.93 -7.78 -9.96
CA PRO A 210 -12.36 -8.43 -11.19
C PRO A 210 -12.16 -9.96 -11.08
N PRO A 211 -13.14 -10.79 -11.51
CA PRO A 211 -13.07 -12.24 -11.34
C PRO A 211 -11.88 -12.93 -12.03
N ARG A 212 -11.34 -12.31 -13.10
CA ARG A 212 -10.27 -12.87 -13.93
C ARG A 212 -8.86 -12.45 -13.47
N MET A 213 -8.72 -11.78 -12.33
CA MET A 213 -7.42 -11.34 -11.82
C MET A 213 -7.15 -11.98 -10.45
N PRO A 214 -6.26 -12.99 -10.37
CA PRO A 214 -6.01 -13.71 -9.13
C PRO A 214 -5.31 -12.82 -8.10
N GLU A 215 -5.70 -12.94 -6.83
CA GLU A 215 -5.00 -12.34 -5.69
C GLU A 215 -4.11 -13.38 -5.00
N ILE A 216 -3.07 -12.92 -4.29
CA ILE A 216 -2.23 -13.80 -3.45
C ILE A 216 -2.98 -14.02 -2.12
N PRO A 217 -3.46 -15.25 -1.80
CA PRO A 217 -4.33 -15.46 -0.65
C PRO A 217 -3.70 -15.08 0.70
N ALA A 218 -2.43 -15.42 0.91
CA ALA A 218 -1.69 -15.07 2.11
C ALA A 218 -1.63 -13.54 2.32
N GLN A 219 -1.37 -12.79 1.25
CA GLN A 219 -1.32 -11.33 1.28
C GLN A 219 -2.71 -10.71 1.51
N HIS A 220 -3.77 -11.34 0.98
CA HIS A 220 -5.14 -10.93 1.27
C HIS A 220 -5.47 -11.13 2.75
N LEU A 221 -5.06 -12.25 3.37
CA LEU A 221 -5.29 -12.48 4.80
C LEU A 221 -4.56 -11.44 5.66
N ASP A 222 -3.33 -11.05 5.30
CA ASP A 222 -2.57 -10.02 6.03
C ASP A 222 -3.20 -8.61 5.94
N THR A 223 -3.75 -8.25 4.79
CA THR A 223 -4.25 -6.89 4.52
C THR A 223 -5.78 -6.77 4.48
N GLY A 224 -6.50 -7.87 4.68
CA GLY A 224 -7.95 -8.01 4.54
C GLY A 224 -8.76 -7.71 5.79
N HIS A 225 -8.11 -7.42 6.92
CA HIS A 225 -8.73 -7.21 8.22
C HIS A 225 -9.91 -6.25 8.21
N GLY A 226 -11.05 -6.70 8.74
CA GLY A 226 -12.28 -5.91 8.87
C GLY A 226 -13.01 -5.60 7.55
N LYS A 227 -12.48 -6.02 6.41
CA LYS A 227 -13.07 -5.76 5.09
C LYS A 227 -13.95 -6.93 4.63
N ARG A 228 -14.88 -6.62 3.74
CA ARG A 228 -15.55 -7.61 2.89
C ARG A 228 -14.92 -7.62 1.51
N SER A 229 -14.89 -8.76 0.84
CA SER A 229 -14.26 -8.92 -0.47
C SER A 229 -15.18 -9.67 -1.43
N ALA A 230 -15.59 -9.01 -2.52
CA ALA A 230 -16.47 -9.59 -3.53
C ALA A 230 -15.83 -9.54 -4.92
N LEU A 231 -16.10 -10.55 -5.75
CA LEU A 231 -15.75 -10.55 -7.16
C LEU A 231 -16.89 -9.94 -7.99
N LEU A 232 -16.57 -8.98 -8.86
CA LEU A 232 -17.57 -8.34 -9.72
C LEU A 232 -16.96 -7.94 -11.07
N ASP A 233 -17.53 -8.47 -12.16
CA ASP A 233 -17.10 -8.10 -13.52
C ASP A 233 -17.76 -6.77 -13.93
N LEU A 234 -17.05 -5.67 -13.72
CA LEU A 234 -17.54 -4.32 -14.06
C LEU A 234 -17.66 -4.07 -15.57
N ALA A 235 -17.09 -4.94 -16.42
CA ALA A 235 -17.28 -4.86 -17.87
C ALA A 235 -18.60 -5.51 -18.33
N SER A 236 -19.26 -6.28 -17.45
CA SER A 236 -20.58 -6.86 -17.74
C SER A 236 -21.70 -5.88 -17.43
N GLY A 237 -22.80 -5.92 -18.18
CA GLY A 237 -23.99 -5.11 -17.91
C GLY A 237 -24.51 -5.28 -16.47
N PRO A 238 -24.73 -6.52 -15.99
CA PRO A 238 -25.16 -6.76 -14.61
C PRO A 238 -24.15 -6.28 -13.55
N GLY A 239 -22.85 -6.52 -13.76
CA GLY A 239 -21.82 -6.09 -12.81
C GLY A 239 -21.65 -4.57 -12.76
N ALA A 240 -21.74 -3.89 -13.89
CA ALA A 240 -21.75 -2.43 -13.96
C ALA A 240 -22.97 -1.82 -13.25
N ALA A 241 -24.16 -2.41 -13.45
CA ALA A 241 -25.38 -1.99 -12.76
C ALA A 241 -25.25 -2.18 -11.24
N ARG A 242 -24.76 -3.34 -10.80
CA ARG A 242 -24.56 -3.61 -9.38
C ARG A 242 -23.55 -2.67 -8.73
N PHE A 243 -22.44 -2.37 -9.42
CA PHE A 243 -21.47 -1.40 -8.93
C PHE A 243 -22.06 0.01 -8.84
N ALA A 244 -22.93 0.40 -9.78
CA ALA A 244 -23.61 1.69 -9.73
C ALA A 244 -24.53 1.80 -8.49
N GLU A 245 -25.23 0.74 -8.10
CA GLU A 245 -26.02 0.69 -6.85
C GLU A 245 -25.12 0.87 -5.62
N LEU A 246 -23.99 0.18 -5.57
CA LEU A 246 -23.02 0.32 -4.50
C LEU A 246 -22.48 1.76 -4.42
N LEU A 247 -22.07 2.33 -5.56
CA LEU A 247 -21.53 3.68 -5.67
C LEU A 247 -22.53 4.75 -5.22
N ALA A 248 -23.83 4.56 -5.48
CA ALA A 248 -24.87 5.52 -5.13
C ALA A 248 -24.91 5.86 -3.63
N SER A 249 -24.47 4.93 -2.76
CA SER A 249 -24.42 5.15 -1.31
C SER A 249 -23.01 5.14 -0.72
N ALA A 250 -21.97 5.00 -1.54
CA ALA A 250 -20.59 5.11 -1.10
C ALA A 250 -20.26 6.55 -0.64
N ASP A 251 -19.38 6.65 0.36
CA ASP A 251 -18.80 7.90 0.83
C ASP A 251 -17.37 8.09 0.32
N VAL A 252 -16.67 6.97 0.16
CA VAL A 252 -15.27 6.91 -0.30
C VAL A 252 -15.15 5.87 -1.40
N VAL A 253 -14.37 6.18 -2.43
CA VAL A 253 -13.88 5.21 -3.43
C VAL A 253 -12.36 5.27 -3.44
N VAL A 254 -11.69 4.15 -3.23
CA VAL A 254 -10.22 4.07 -3.25
C VAL A 254 -9.77 3.32 -4.50
N LEU A 255 -8.93 3.98 -5.29
CA LEU A 255 -8.50 3.55 -6.62
C LEU A 255 -7.01 3.18 -6.60
N GLY A 256 -6.71 1.92 -6.94
CA GLY A 256 -5.33 1.41 -7.10
C GLY A 256 -5.01 0.95 -8.52
N TYR A 257 -5.94 1.10 -9.47
CA TYR A 257 -5.73 0.75 -10.88
C TYR A 257 -5.28 1.97 -11.69
N ARG A 258 -4.68 1.68 -12.84
CA ARG A 258 -4.19 2.70 -13.78
C ARG A 258 -5.34 3.51 -14.38
N PRO A 259 -5.17 4.83 -14.60
CA PRO A 259 -6.18 5.71 -15.18
C PRO A 259 -6.85 5.13 -16.43
N VAL A 260 -6.08 4.65 -17.42
CA VAL A 260 -6.65 4.12 -18.67
C VAL A 260 -7.62 2.94 -18.45
N ALA A 261 -7.39 2.12 -17.42
CA ALA A 261 -8.26 0.98 -17.10
C ALA A 261 -9.54 1.45 -16.39
N LEU A 262 -9.42 2.45 -15.52
CA LEU A 262 -10.54 3.05 -14.79
C LEU A 262 -11.46 3.86 -15.73
N ASP A 263 -10.88 4.60 -16.67
CA ASP A 263 -11.63 5.42 -17.62
C ASP A 263 -12.54 4.58 -18.51
N ARG A 264 -12.06 3.40 -18.97
CA ARG A 264 -12.87 2.42 -19.72
C ARG A 264 -14.09 1.92 -18.96
N LEU A 265 -14.07 1.98 -17.62
CA LEU A 265 -15.16 1.57 -16.74
C LEU A 265 -15.98 2.77 -16.21
N GLY A 266 -15.67 4.00 -16.66
CA GLY A 266 -16.33 5.22 -16.16
C GLY A 266 -16.02 5.51 -14.68
N LEU A 267 -14.82 5.11 -14.22
CA LEU A 267 -14.33 5.25 -12.84
C LEU A 267 -13.25 6.33 -12.70
N ALA A 268 -13.09 7.20 -13.71
CA ALA A 268 -12.28 8.39 -13.59
C ALA A 268 -12.76 9.24 -12.39
N PRO A 269 -11.86 9.88 -11.60
CA PRO A 269 -12.26 10.66 -10.43
C PRO A 269 -13.36 11.70 -10.70
N ALA A 270 -13.29 12.41 -11.83
CA ALA A 270 -14.32 13.37 -12.23
C ALA A 270 -15.66 12.70 -12.54
N ALA A 271 -15.65 11.52 -13.19
CA ALA A 271 -16.86 10.75 -13.47
C ALA A 271 -17.51 10.20 -12.18
N LEU A 272 -16.69 9.76 -11.22
CA LEU A 272 -17.15 9.36 -9.89
C LEU A 272 -17.82 10.54 -9.17
N ALA A 273 -17.20 11.72 -9.18
CA ALA A 273 -17.75 12.92 -8.55
C ALA A 273 -19.06 13.39 -9.20
N ALA A 274 -19.20 13.25 -10.52
CA ALA A 274 -20.44 13.57 -11.24
C ALA A 274 -21.58 12.61 -10.90
N ARG A 275 -21.28 11.30 -10.81
CA ARG A 275 -22.27 10.25 -10.47
C ARG A 275 -22.63 10.25 -8.98
N ARG A 276 -21.67 10.63 -8.13
CA ARG A 276 -21.82 10.68 -6.68
C ARG A 276 -21.27 12.00 -6.14
N PRO A 277 -22.07 13.08 -6.15
CA PRO A 277 -21.69 14.32 -5.48
C PRO A 277 -21.40 14.08 -4.00
N SER A 278 -20.41 14.80 -3.47
CA SER A 278 -19.85 14.63 -2.13
C SER A 278 -19.07 13.31 -1.90
N VAL A 279 -18.57 12.65 -2.95
CA VAL A 279 -17.67 11.49 -2.82
C VAL A 279 -16.25 11.93 -2.48
N ILE A 280 -15.57 11.15 -1.65
CA ILE A 280 -14.11 11.25 -1.47
C ILE A 280 -13.45 10.17 -2.34
N VAL A 281 -12.47 10.55 -3.14
CA VAL A 281 -11.67 9.62 -3.93
C VAL A 281 -10.28 9.51 -3.33
N GLY A 282 -9.87 8.32 -2.89
CA GLY A 282 -8.47 8.03 -2.61
C GLY A 282 -7.81 7.48 -3.87
N ARG A 283 -6.65 8.00 -4.28
CA ARG A 283 -5.89 7.46 -5.42
C ARG A 283 -4.46 7.13 -5.02
N LEU A 284 -4.03 5.93 -5.40
CA LEU A 284 -2.66 5.48 -5.25
C LEU A 284 -2.06 5.09 -6.60
N SER A 285 -0.81 5.45 -6.84
CA SER A 285 -0.03 5.00 -7.98
C SER A 285 1.42 4.69 -7.58
N ALA A 286 2.14 3.96 -8.42
CA ALA A 286 3.57 3.72 -8.16
C ALA A 286 4.41 4.99 -8.38
N TRP A 287 4.14 5.76 -9.45
CA TRP A 287 5.05 6.80 -9.91
C TRP A 287 4.53 8.23 -9.78
N GLY A 288 3.23 8.43 -9.54
CA GLY A 288 2.59 9.75 -9.64
C GLY A 288 2.36 10.20 -11.09
N GLU A 289 2.82 9.41 -12.06
CA GLU A 289 2.58 9.58 -13.48
C GLU A 289 1.50 8.58 -13.96
N PRO A 290 0.64 8.97 -14.90
CA PRO A 290 -0.37 8.08 -15.45
C PRO A 290 0.23 6.81 -16.07
N ASP A 291 -0.47 5.70 -15.87
CA ASP A 291 -0.31 4.43 -16.60
C ASP A 291 1.04 3.68 -16.51
N THR A 292 2.04 4.24 -15.84
CA THR A 292 3.30 3.54 -15.52
C THR A 292 3.07 2.51 -14.42
N ARG A 293 3.36 1.23 -14.70
CA ARG A 293 3.24 0.14 -13.73
C ARG A 293 4.39 0.20 -12.74
N GLY A 294 4.15 -0.22 -11.50
CA GLY A 294 5.20 -0.35 -10.51
C GLY A 294 4.74 -1.07 -9.26
N PHE A 295 5.72 -1.49 -8.48
CA PHE A 295 5.62 -2.07 -7.16
C PHE A 295 6.66 -1.37 -6.28
N ASP A 296 6.52 -1.45 -4.96
CA ASP A 296 7.48 -0.85 -4.03
C ASP A 296 8.93 -1.26 -4.37
N SER A 297 9.21 -2.55 -4.51
CA SER A 297 10.53 -3.04 -4.93
C SER A 297 11.06 -2.48 -6.25
N ILE A 298 10.18 -2.22 -7.24
CA ILE A 298 10.53 -1.62 -8.52
C ILE A 298 10.88 -0.13 -8.33
N VAL A 299 10.14 0.58 -7.49
CA VAL A 299 10.42 1.98 -7.15
C VAL A 299 11.72 2.09 -6.35
N GLN A 300 12.00 1.18 -5.41
CA GLN A 300 13.28 1.13 -4.69
C GLN A 300 14.47 1.02 -5.66
N ALA A 301 14.37 0.11 -6.64
CA ALA A 301 15.42 -0.09 -7.64
C ALA A 301 15.67 1.16 -8.51
N ALA A 302 14.61 1.79 -9.00
CA ALA A 302 14.73 2.87 -9.97
C ALA A 302 15.00 4.25 -9.35
N SER A 303 14.92 4.40 -8.02
CA SER A 303 15.05 5.68 -7.31
C SER A 303 16.39 5.88 -6.59
N GLY A 304 17.28 4.89 -6.60
CA GLY A 304 18.54 4.96 -5.85
C GLY A 304 18.51 4.26 -4.49
N ILE A 305 17.32 3.98 -3.92
CA ILE A 305 17.18 3.32 -2.63
C ILE A 305 17.97 2.00 -2.59
N ALA A 306 17.85 1.17 -3.63
CA ALA A 306 18.52 -0.12 -3.65
C ALA A 306 20.05 0.00 -3.60
N MET A 307 20.64 1.00 -4.25
CA MET A 307 22.09 1.23 -4.19
C MET A 307 22.52 1.83 -2.86
N ILE A 308 21.70 2.69 -2.24
CA ILE A 308 21.97 3.22 -0.90
C ILE A 308 21.96 2.10 0.13
N GLU A 309 21.02 1.16 0.04
CA GLU A 309 20.93 0.01 0.95
C GLU A 309 21.93 -1.11 0.66
N SER A 310 22.77 -0.96 -0.37
CA SER A 310 23.84 -1.91 -0.69
C SER A 310 24.83 -2.05 0.48
N THR A 311 25.15 -3.29 0.85
CA THR A 311 26.09 -3.57 1.94
C THR A 311 27.56 -3.54 1.52
N ASP A 312 27.83 -3.85 0.26
CA ASP A 312 29.17 -3.91 -0.35
C ASP A 312 29.43 -2.74 -1.32
N GLY A 313 28.42 -1.91 -1.59
CA GLY A 313 28.48 -0.82 -2.56
C GLY A 313 28.27 -1.27 -4.02
N GLU A 314 28.09 -2.57 -4.28
CA GLU A 314 27.98 -3.15 -5.61
C GLU A 314 26.66 -3.90 -5.84
N THR A 315 26.22 -4.67 -4.83
CA THR A 315 25.01 -5.50 -4.87
C THR A 315 23.82 -4.69 -4.32
N PRO A 316 22.74 -4.52 -5.09
CA PRO A 316 21.57 -3.76 -4.65
C PRO A 316 20.93 -4.36 -3.39
N GLY A 317 20.67 -3.54 -2.39
CA GLY A 317 19.96 -3.89 -1.16
C GLY A 317 18.45 -3.70 -1.27
N VAL A 318 17.75 -3.99 -0.16
CA VAL A 318 16.31 -3.80 0.00
C VAL A 318 16.01 -3.11 1.33
N LEU A 319 14.94 -2.33 1.36
CA LEU A 319 14.38 -1.86 2.64
C LEU A 319 13.91 -3.06 3.49
N PRO A 320 13.84 -2.93 4.83
CA PRO A 320 13.46 -4.00 5.76
C PRO A 320 12.00 -4.46 5.63
N ALA A 321 11.20 -3.76 4.84
CA ALA A 321 9.78 -4.01 4.57
C ALA A 321 9.42 -3.45 3.18
N GLN A 322 8.20 -3.69 2.69
CA GLN A 322 7.60 -2.86 1.64
C GLN A 322 7.20 -1.49 2.23
N ALA A 323 8.21 -0.75 2.70
CA ALA A 323 8.02 0.42 3.53
C ALA A 323 7.39 1.61 2.79
N LEU A 324 7.58 1.69 1.47
CA LEU A 324 6.92 2.72 0.65
C LEU A 324 5.43 2.41 0.54
N ASP A 325 5.08 1.13 0.36
CA ASP A 325 3.68 0.69 0.29
C ASP A 325 2.94 0.97 1.61
N HIS A 326 3.50 0.53 2.75
CA HIS A 326 2.88 0.76 4.06
C HIS A 326 2.74 2.25 4.36
N SER A 327 3.79 3.04 4.12
CA SER A 327 3.77 4.49 4.37
C SER A 327 2.75 5.19 3.48
N ALA A 328 2.72 4.89 2.18
CA ALA A 328 1.73 5.45 1.27
C ALA A 328 0.30 5.08 1.67
N GLY A 329 0.08 3.86 2.17
CA GLY A 329 -1.22 3.41 2.67
C GLY A 329 -1.70 4.20 3.89
N TYR A 330 -0.86 4.35 4.92
CA TYR A 330 -1.21 5.13 6.11
C TYR A 330 -1.43 6.62 5.78
N LEU A 331 -0.56 7.21 4.96
CA LEU A 331 -0.69 8.59 4.49
C LEU A 331 -2.00 8.79 3.71
N LEU A 332 -2.34 7.86 2.81
CA LEU A 332 -3.59 7.94 2.05
C LEU A 332 -4.82 7.84 2.97
N ALA A 333 -4.80 6.93 3.96
CA ALA A 333 -5.87 6.85 4.95
C ALA A 333 -6.02 8.18 5.72
N ALA A 334 -4.91 8.78 6.15
CA ALA A 334 -4.92 10.10 6.80
C ALA A 334 -5.53 11.18 5.90
N GLY A 335 -5.15 11.21 4.62
CA GLY A 335 -5.70 12.14 3.62
C GLY A 335 -7.20 11.95 3.42
N ILE A 336 -7.67 10.71 3.30
CA ILE A 336 -9.11 10.39 3.16
C ILE A 336 -9.88 10.87 4.41
N ILE A 337 -9.39 10.60 5.61
CA ILE A 337 -10.04 11.02 6.87
C ILE A 337 -10.14 12.55 6.94
N ARG A 338 -9.05 13.26 6.63
CA ARG A 338 -9.04 14.74 6.57
C ARG A 338 -10.04 15.29 5.55
N LEU A 339 -10.19 14.64 4.41
CA LEU A 339 -11.17 15.06 3.39
C LEU A 339 -12.61 14.72 3.77
N LEU A 340 -12.85 13.62 4.50
CA LEU A 340 -14.15 13.31 5.08
C LEU A 340 -14.58 14.38 6.09
N GLU A 341 -13.66 14.81 6.96
CA GLU A 341 -13.84 15.93 7.89
C GLU A 341 -14.12 17.24 7.13
N ARG A 342 -13.28 17.59 6.15
CA ARG A 342 -13.46 18.80 5.32
C ARG A 342 -14.81 18.83 4.59
N ARG A 343 -15.20 17.71 3.96
CA ARG A 343 -16.49 17.56 3.30
C ARG A 343 -17.66 17.74 4.26
N SER A 344 -17.49 17.40 5.53
CA SER A 344 -18.55 17.48 6.53
C SER A 344 -19.02 18.92 6.80
N THR A 345 -18.13 19.89 6.60
CA THR A 345 -18.38 21.32 6.79
C THR A 345 -18.46 22.08 5.47
N GLU A 346 -17.49 21.90 4.58
CA GLU A 346 -17.37 22.64 3.31
C GLU A 346 -18.22 22.05 2.17
N GLY A 347 -18.62 20.78 2.27
CA GLY A 347 -19.21 20.05 1.13
C GLY A 347 -18.18 19.74 0.05
N GLY A 348 -18.67 19.50 -1.17
CA GLY A 348 -17.85 19.15 -2.34
C GLY A 348 -17.43 17.68 -2.41
N SER A 349 -17.08 17.26 -3.62
CA SER A 349 -16.34 16.02 -3.88
C SER A 349 -14.85 16.32 -3.90
N TRP A 350 -14.04 15.45 -3.31
CA TRP A 350 -12.59 15.68 -3.16
C TRP A 350 -11.80 14.43 -3.51
N MET A 351 -10.52 14.62 -3.80
CA MET A 351 -9.55 13.55 -4.03
C MET A 351 -8.35 13.73 -3.10
N ALA A 352 -7.90 12.66 -2.46
CA ALA A 352 -6.58 12.53 -1.85
C ALA A 352 -5.73 11.61 -2.73
N GLU A 353 -4.50 12.01 -3.01
CA GLU A 353 -3.61 11.27 -3.91
C GLU A 353 -2.17 11.22 -3.39
N THR A 354 -1.56 10.04 -3.51
CA THR A 354 -0.11 9.86 -3.27
C THR A 354 0.49 8.86 -4.26
N SER A 355 1.82 8.74 -4.24
CA SER A 355 2.54 7.71 -4.98
C SER A 355 3.74 7.17 -4.23
N LEU A 356 4.09 5.91 -4.53
CA LEU A 356 5.29 5.28 -3.95
C LEU A 356 6.55 6.08 -4.28
N ARG A 357 6.65 6.63 -5.50
CA ARG A 357 7.79 7.46 -5.92
C ARG A 357 7.88 8.79 -5.14
N ARG A 358 6.74 9.40 -4.79
CA ARG A 358 6.72 10.58 -3.91
C ARG A 358 7.14 10.24 -2.49
N VAL A 359 6.71 9.09 -1.96
CA VAL A 359 7.14 8.60 -0.64
C VAL A 359 8.63 8.24 -0.64
N ALA A 360 9.13 7.62 -1.71
CA ALA A 360 10.56 7.35 -1.89
C ALA A 360 11.39 8.64 -1.90
N ALA A 361 10.93 9.68 -2.61
CA ALA A 361 11.60 10.98 -2.63
C ALA A 361 11.67 11.62 -1.23
N GLU A 362 10.65 11.41 -0.39
CA GLU A 362 10.65 11.84 1.01
C GLU A 362 11.74 11.12 1.79
N LEU A 363 11.74 9.78 1.74
CA LEU A 363 12.70 8.93 2.44
C LEU A 363 14.15 9.27 2.05
N LEU A 364 14.40 9.49 0.76
CA LEU A 364 15.72 9.86 0.24
C LEU A 364 16.21 11.23 0.76
N GLY A 365 15.28 12.11 1.13
CA GLY A 365 15.56 13.41 1.74
C GLY A 365 15.67 13.41 3.26
N MET A 366 15.37 12.29 3.93
CA MET A 366 15.51 12.14 5.39
C MET A 366 16.97 11.91 5.81
N PRO A 367 17.32 12.15 7.10
CA PRO A 367 18.64 11.84 7.62
C PRO A 367 19.02 10.37 7.39
N ARG A 368 20.32 10.10 7.21
CA ARG A 368 20.85 8.76 6.96
C ARG A 368 21.65 8.27 8.15
N THR A 369 21.62 6.96 8.38
CA THR A 369 22.56 6.30 9.29
C THR A 369 23.89 6.11 8.56
N ALA A 370 24.98 6.60 9.14
CA ALA A 370 26.33 6.35 8.62
C ALA A 370 26.86 5.02 9.14
N GLY A 371 27.57 4.27 8.27
CA GLY A 371 28.24 3.02 8.65
C GLY A 371 27.35 1.77 8.58
N ASP A 372 27.74 0.74 9.31
CA ASP A 372 27.05 -0.56 9.32
C ASP A 372 25.69 -0.47 10.00
N VAL A 373 24.69 -1.07 9.35
CA VAL A 373 23.34 -1.19 9.87
C VAL A 373 23.20 -2.53 10.58
N SER A 374 23.21 -2.50 11.91
CA SER A 374 22.91 -3.70 12.69
C SER A 374 21.45 -4.11 12.51
N PRO A 375 21.15 -5.42 12.36
CA PRO A 375 19.78 -5.90 12.37
C PRO A 375 19.07 -5.44 13.64
N ALA A 376 18.00 -4.67 13.49
CA ALA A 376 17.11 -4.36 14.60
C ALA A 376 16.21 -5.58 14.80
N SER A 377 16.41 -6.29 15.91
CA SER A 377 15.48 -7.32 16.36
C SER A 377 14.61 -6.73 17.45
N SER A 378 13.32 -6.66 17.20
CA SER A 378 12.33 -6.40 18.24
C SER A 378 11.43 -7.60 18.39
N ASP A 379 11.15 -7.96 19.63
CA ASP A 379 10.26 -9.06 19.97
C ASP A 379 8.80 -8.70 19.61
N PRO A 380 8.15 -9.41 18.67
CA PRO A 380 6.79 -9.11 18.27
C PRO A 380 5.74 -9.60 19.28
N ARG A 381 6.15 -10.23 20.41
CA ARG A 381 5.21 -10.71 21.44
C ARG A 381 4.34 -9.56 21.96
N GLY A 382 3.03 -9.74 21.89
CA GLY A 382 2.04 -8.72 22.26
C GLY A 382 1.67 -7.76 21.12
N HIS A 383 2.29 -7.90 19.95
CA HIS A 383 2.02 -7.09 18.75
C HIS A 383 1.48 -7.92 17.58
N THR A 384 1.05 -9.15 17.84
CA THR A 384 0.37 -10.04 16.89
C THR A 384 -1.03 -10.41 17.37
N GLN A 385 -1.90 -10.80 16.46
CA GLN A 385 -3.27 -11.23 16.74
C GLN A 385 -3.55 -12.57 16.06
N SER A 386 -4.41 -13.38 16.67
CA SER A 386 -4.79 -14.71 16.16
C SER A 386 -6.26 -14.76 15.81
N PHE A 387 -6.58 -15.39 14.69
CA PHE A 387 -7.93 -15.49 14.14
C PHE A 387 -8.19 -16.91 13.62
N ARG A 388 -9.47 -17.30 13.60
CA ARG A 388 -9.94 -18.48 12.87
C ARG A 388 -10.65 -18.02 11.59
N VAL A 389 -10.10 -18.34 10.43
CA VAL A 389 -10.60 -17.86 9.12
C VAL A 389 -10.80 -19.05 8.20
N ALA A 390 -12.05 -19.31 7.81
CA ALA A 390 -12.42 -20.43 6.92
C ALA A 390 -11.82 -21.79 7.33
N GLY A 391 -11.68 -22.05 8.63
CA GLY A 391 -11.11 -23.32 9.13
C GLY A 391 -9.58 -23.35 9.21
N HIS A 392 -8.90 -22.21 9.03
CA HIS A 392 -7.46 -22.06 9.23
C HIS A 392 -7.16 -21.17 10.44
N ASP A 393 -6.08 -21.47 11.15
CA ASP A 393 -5.54 -20.61 12.20
C ASP A 393 -4.61 -19.58 11.57
N VAL A 394 -4.96 -18.30 11.69
CA VAL A 394 -4.24 -17.20 11.06
C VAL A 394 -3.68 -16.29 12.14
N VAL A 395 -2.36 -16.09 12.16
CA VAL A 395 -1.69 -15.09 13.00
C VAL A 395 -1.22 -13.94 12.13
N THR A 396 -1.53 -12.70 12.50
CA THR A 396 -1.10 -11.49 11.78
C THR A 396 -0.55 -10.43 12.74
N ALA A 397 0.03 -9.35 12.20
CA ALA A 397 0.42 -8.19 12.99
C ALA A 397 -0.81 -7.41 13.49
N ALA A 398 -0.72 -6.87 14.71
CA ALA A 398 -1.71 -5.96 15.29
C ALA A 398 -1.69 -4.59 14.59
N PRO A 399 -2.76 -3.76 14.68
CA PRO A 399 -2.79 -2.48 13.98
C PRO A 399 -1.75 -1.50 14.49
N ALA A 400 -1.03 -0.83 13.60
CA ALA A 400 -0.05 0.21 13.96
C ALA A 400 -0.70 1.51 14.49
N VAL A 401 -1.87 1.85 13.96
CA VAL A 401 -2.59 3.09 14.27
C VAL A 401 -3.21 2.99 15.65
N ARG A 402 -2.88 3.93 16.55
CA ARG A 402 -3.39 3.99 17.92
C ARG A 402 -3.61 5.42 18.38
N TYR A 403 -4.63 5.61 19.21
CA TYR A 403 -4.90 6.86 19.92
C TYR A 403 -5.75 6.56 21.16
N VAL A 404 -5.82 7.48 22.12
CA VAL A 404 -6.58 7.29 23.36
C VAL A 404 -8.06 7.02 23.05
N GLY A 405 -8.57 5.88 23.53
CA GLY A 405 -9.95 5.43 23.29
C GLY A 405 -10.20 4.82 21.91
N GLY A 406 -9.18 4.72 21.07
CA GLY A 406 -9.24 4.09 19.75
C GLY A 406 -9.33 2.56 19.79
N PRO A 407 -9.61 1.94 18.62
CA PRO A 407 -9.59 0.48 18.50
C PRO A 407 -8.17 -0.06 18.69
N GLU A 408 -8.04 -1.10 19.51
CA GLU A 408 -6.75 -1.76 19.78
C GLU A 408 -6.52 -2.99 18.90
N ASP A 409 -7.56 -3.54 18.28
CA ASP A 409 -7.51 -4.83 17.61
C ASP A 409 -8.13 -4.76 16.21
N TYR A 410 -7.51 -5.45 15.24
CA TYR A 410 -8.19 -5.73 13.98
C TYR A 410 -9.37 -6.68 14.18
N ALA A 411 -10.41 -6.51 13.38
CA ALA A 411 -11.37 -7.59 13.12
C ALA A 411 -10.73 -8.65 12.19
N ALA A 412 -11.19 -9.89 12.29
CA ALA A 412 -10.71 -10.99 11.46
C ALA A 412 -10.79 -10.64 9.96
N PRO A 413 -9.80 -11.06 9.14
CA PRO A 413 -9.92 -10.98 7.69
C PRO A 413 -10.95 -12.01 7.21
N ARG A 414 -11.45 -11.82 5.99
CA ARG A 414 -12.36 -12.76 5.32
C ARG A 414 -11.65 -13.45 4.15
N PRO A 415 -12.13 -14.61 3.69
CA PRO A 415 -11.67 -15.19 2.44
C PRO A 415 -11.84 -14.23 1.27
N TRP A 416 -10.91 -14.29 0.31
CA TRP A 416 -10.92 -13.41 -0.84
C TRP A 416 -12.07 -13.76 -1.79
N GLY A 417 -12.94 -12.78 -2.04
CA GLY A 417 -13.94 -12.86 -3.12
C GLY A 417 -15.19 -13.66 -2.77
N GLU A 418 -15.35 -14.10 -1.52
CA GLU A 418 -16.48 -14.92 -1.07
C GLU A 418 -17.67 -14.11 -0.52
N ASP A 419 -17.51 -12.80 -0.32
CA ASP A 419 -18.62 -11.96 0.11
C ASP A 419 -19.50 -11.52 -1.08
N GLU A 420 -20.78 -11.26 -0.80
CA GLU A 420 -21.68 -10.63 -1.75
C GLU A 420 -21.31 -9.16 -2.00
N PRO A 421 -21.41 -8.65 -3.25
CA PRO A 421 -21.17 -7.25 -3.58
C PRO A 421 -22.36 -6.39 -3.11
N ALA A 422 -22.57 -6.26 -1.80
CA ALA A 422 -23.68 -5.56 -1.17
C ALA A 422 -23.22 -4.72 0.03
N TRP A 423 -23.90 -3.63 0.37
CA TRP A 423 -23.69 -2.97 1.68
C TRP A 423 -24.33 -3.76 2.81
N ARG A 424 -23.85 -3.59 4.05
CA ARG A 424 -24.58 -4.12 5.22
C ARG A 424 -25.90 -3.37 5.37
N GLY A 425 -26.96 -4.14 5.64
CA GLY A 425 -28.32 -3.65 5.86
C GLY A 425 -28.47 -2.82 7.12
#